data_AF-A0A958EF60-F1
#
_entry.id   AF-A0A958EF60-F1
#
_cell.length_a   1.000
_cell.length_b   1.000
_cell.length_c   1.000
_cell.angle_alpha   90.00
_cell.angle_beta   90.00
_cell.angle_gamma   90.00
#
_symmetry.space_group_name_H-M   'P 1'
#
loop_
_entity.id
_entity.type
_entity.pdbx_description
1 polymer ?
#
loop_
_entity_poly.entity_id
_entity_poly.type
_entity_poly.pdbx_seq_one_letter_code
_entity_poly.pdbx_strand_id
1 'polypeptide(L)'
;MKKPLANLQFAYTLSFLALLFSTILPQENPEAENPVLKDQKPVLWAQIQADSGAWYAALAPANDPENPDSPTPDRETGDSPEIPLGDLGIGSGISLSGIEISGFGDFLFATTPEATHGGYQLGQVEVDLDAAVNERVGLSVAIAYDAEGESFGLGAFTVDFRLGDNTGEGLFSAAWLESAGIVAGMFDVPFGLDWQVYPSIDRKLISAPLVVGSTHDGWNDYGVQGYLQTSRLNAVVFGTNGYDGEFALPSEEIYTRETTAALGGRLGIMPWSGLEIGGSYARFLSEDSRDNLHLAGLDFQLHFKSFTAKGEYIRQRENWRTFDPVRVGGFYLQGMYEWGQFGLISRVERSDDPENEGEKLERFGLGGVWRVVENAEIRLEQQFTHNSDATLLQLVVGF
;
A
#
# COMPACT_ATOMS: atom_id res chain seq x y z
N MET A 1 -17.90 37.88 -14.42
CA MET A 1 -17.13 36.72 -14.93
C MET A 1 -15.68 36.85 -14.50
N LYS A 2 -15.27 36.15 -13.44
CA LYS A 2 -13.86 36.10 -12.99
C LYS A 2 -13.54 34.69 -12.47
N LYS A 3 -13.15 33.79 -13.38
CA LYS A 3 -12.22 32.65 -13.19
C LYS A 3 -11.63 32.40 -14.59
N PRO A 4 -10.30 32.40 -14.77
CA PRO A 4 -9.51 31.20 -14.49
C PRO A 4 -8.07 31.52 -14.01
N LEU A 5 -7.82 31.48 -12.70
CA LEU A 5 -6.46 31.48 -12.15
C LEU A 5 -6.08 30.13 -11.51
N ALA A 6 -7.08 29.31 -11.14
CA ALA A 6 -6.86 28.01 -10.52
C ALA A 6 -6.23 26.97 -11.47
N ASN A 7 -6.56 27.00 -12.77
CA ASN A 7 -6.03 26.03 -13.72
C ASN A 7 -4.56 26.26 -14.06
N LEU A 8 -4.06 27.50 -13.90
CA LEU A 8 -2.66 27.81 -14.19
C LEU A 8 -1.74 27.34 -13.06
N GLN A 9 -2.15 27.52 -11.79
CA GLN A 9 -1.38 27.03 -10.64
C GLN A 9 -1.23 25.50 -10.65
N PHE A 10 -2.29 24.77 -11.03
CA PHE A 10 -2.26 23.30 -11.10
C PHE A 10 -1.24 22.77 -12.13
N ALA A 11 -1.15 23.40 -13.30
CA ALA A 11 -0.18 23.03 -14.34
C ALA A 11 1.27 23.29 -13.92
N TYR A 12 1.53 24.36 -13.15
CA TYR A 12 2.87 24.65 -12.63
C TYR A 12 3.30 23.68 -11.53
N THR A 13 2.38 23.23 -10.66
CA THR A 13 2.69 22.25 -9.62
C THR A 13 3.05 20.88 -10.19
N LEU A 14 2.31 20.40 -11.21
CA LEU A 14 2.61 19.15 -11.92
C LEU A 14 3.95 19.21 -12.67
N SER A 15 4.22 20.33 -13.34
CA SER A 15 5.50 20.52 -14.05
C SER A 15 6.69 20.59 -13.09
N PHE A 16 6.50 21.18 -11.90
CA PHE A 16 7.53 21.27 -10.87
C PHE A 16 7.83 19.90 -10.24
N LEU A 17 6.80 19.08 -9.95
CA LEU A 17 6.98 17.71 -9.46
C LEU A 17 7.71 16.84 -10.49
N ALA A 18 7.32 16.89 -11.77
CA ALA A 18 8.02 16.17 -12.84
C ALA A 18 9.50 16.60 -12.97
N LEU A 19 9.79 17.89 -12.80
CA LEU A 19 11.17 18.40 -12.79
C LEU A 19 11.95 17.92 -11.55
N LEU A 20 11.32 17.87 -10.38
CA LEU A 20 11.92 17.39 -9.14
C LEU A 20 12.30 15.91 -9.23
N PHE A 21 11.45 15.07 -9.83
CA PHE A 21 11.77 13.65 -10.08
C PHE A 21 12.91 13.48 -11.09
N SER A 22 13.01 14.36 -12.09
CA SER A 22 14.11 14.28 -13.08
C SER A 22 15.49 14.64 -12.53
N THR A 23 15.57 15.38 -11.42
CA THR A 23 16.85 15.83 -10.82
C THR A 23 17.31 14.98 -9.63
N ILE A 24 16.43 14.16 -9.07
CA ILE A 24 16.74 13.26 -7.94
C ILE A 24 17.27 11.90 -8.43
N LEU A 25 17.03 11.53 -9.69
CA LEU A 25 17.61 10.31 -10.27
C LEU A 25 19.13 10.47 -10.45
N PRO A 26 19.96 9.60 -9.86
CA PRO A 26 21.40 9.62 -10.12
C PRO A 26 21.67 9.36 -11.60
N GLN A 27 22.50 10.19 -12.22
CA GLN A 27 23.05 9.92 -13.55
C GLN A 27 23.99 8.71 -13.43
N GLU A 28 23.53 7.53 -13.85
CA GLU A 28 24.38 6.33 -13.88
C GLU A 28 25.42 6.44 -15.00
N ASN A 29 26.64 6.05 -14.66
CA ASN A 29 27.79 6.00 -15.56
C ASN A 29 27.70 4.72 -16.41
N PRO A 30 27.54 4.79 -17.74
CA PRO A 30 27.24 3.63 -18.55
C PRO A 30 28.53 2.93 -18.99
N GLU A 31 29.18 2.17 -18.11
CA GLU A 31 30.26 1.26 -18.53
C GLU A 31 30.29 -0.03 -17.68
N ALA A 32 29.63 -1.08 -18.17
CA ALA A 32 30.06 -2.48 -18.15
C ALA A 32 28.99 -3.36 -18.82
N GLU A 33 29.07 -3.56 -20.13
CA GLU A 33 28.27 -4.59 -20.82
C GLU A 33 28.87 -5.97 -20.51
N ASN A 34 28.05 -6.86 -19.94
CA ASN A 34 28.36 -8.28 -19.80
C ASN A 34 27.41 -9.05 -20.73
N PRO A 35 27.89 -9.79 -21.75
CA PRO A 35 27.00 -10.54 -22.61
C PRO A 35 26.82 -11.94 -22.01
N VAL A 36 25.58 -12.36 -21.74
CA VAL A 36 25.02 -13.72 -21.91
C VAL A 36 23.79 -13.92 -21.02
N LEU A 37 22.61 -13.98 -21.63
CA LEU A 37 21.63 -15.08 -21.57
C LEU A 37 20.40 -14.69 -22.41
N LYS A 38 20.26 -15.32 -23.58
CA LYS A 38 19.01 -15.34 -24.34
C LYS A 38 18.31 -16.65 -23.98
N ASP A 39 17.01 -16.56 -23.72
CA ASP A 39 16.07 -17.66 -23.44
C ASP A 39 15.74 -17.86 -21.94
N GLN A 40 15.10 -16.86 -21.34
CA GLN A 40 14.19 -17.09 -20.20
C GLN A 40 12.80 -16.48 -20.47
N LYS A 41 11.76 -17.17 -19.98
CA LYS A 41 10.34 -16.86 -20.22
C LYS A 41 9.85 -15.82 -19.20
N PRO A 42 8.91 -14.91 -19.53
CA PRO A 42 8.46 -13.90 -18.58
C PRO A 42 7.58 -14.47 -17.46
N VAL A 43 7.80 -13.95 -16.25
CA VAL A 43 7.24 -14.27 -14.91
C VAL A 43 5.83 -13.67 -14.69
N LEU A 44 5.04 -13.49 -15.75
CA LEU A 44 3.80 -12.71 -15.67
C LEU A 44 2.68 -13.40 -14.86
N TRP A 45 2.65 -14.74 -14.86
CA TRP A 45 1.65 -15.51 -14.10
C TRP A 45 1.93 -15.55 -12.59
N ALA A 46 3.21 -15.61 -12.20
CA ALA A 46 3.59 -15.58 -10.79
C ALA A 46 3.31 -14.20 -10.18
N GLN A 47 3.53 -13.11 -10.92
CA GLN A 47 3.23 -11.75 -10.43
C GLN A 47 1.72 -11.52 -10.20
N ILE A 48 0.84 -12.00 -11.09
CA ILE A 48 -0.62 -11.85 -10.93
C ILE A 48 -1.14 -12.71 -9.75
N GLN A 49 -0.48 -13.83 -9.44
CA GLN A 49 -0.83 -14.69 -8.31
C GLN A 49 -0.23 -14.18 -6.99
N ALA A 50 1.03 -13.73 -6.98
CA ALA A 50 1.70 -13.12 -5.82
C ALA A 50 1.05 -11.80 -5.38
N ASP A 51 0.67 -10.94 -6.33
CA ASP A 51 -0.01 -9.66 -6.06
C ASP A 51 -1.40 -9.83 -5.40
N SER A 52 -1.94 -11.06 -5.32
CA SER A 52 -3.22 -11.40 -4.69
C SER A 52 -3.10 -11.97 -3.26
N GLY A 53 -1.89 -12.06 -2.70
CA GLY A 53 -1.62 -12.81 -1.46
C GLY A 53 -1.34 -12.03 -0.16
N ALA A 54 -1.49 -10.69 -0.10
CA ALA A 54 -1.07 -9.89 1.07
C ALA A 54 -2.24 -9.22 1.84
N TRP A 55 -2.18 -9.20 3.19
CA TRP A 55 -3.32 -9.15 4.13
C TRP A 55 -3.28 -8.05 5.22
N TYR A 56 -4.41 -7.42 5.59
CA TYR A 56 -4.50 -6.16 6.38
C TYR A 56 -5.14 -6.24 7.79
N ALA A 57 -4.70 -5.33 8.71
CA ALA A 57 -5.39 -4.58 9.79
C ALA A 57 -4.33 -3.69 10.51
N ALA A 58 -4.49 -2.45 10.99
CA ALA A 58 -5.60 -1.53 11.20
C ALA A 58 -5.08 -0.07 11.27
N LEU A 59 -5.77 0.89 10.64
CA LEU A 59 -5.87 2.31 11.04
C LEU A 59 -7.21 2.88 10.53
N ALA A 60 -8.32 2.43 11.11
CA ALA A 60 -9.59 3.15 11.01
C ALA A 60 -9.93 3.72 12.40
N PRO A 61 -10.32 5.00 12.54
CA PRO A 61 -10.86 5.50 13.79
C PRO A 61 -12.14 4.73 14.12
N ALA A 62 -12.25 4.24 15.37
CA ALA A 62 -13.45 3.56 15.85
C ALA A 62 -14.68 4.44 15.64
N ASN A 63 -15.70 3.92 14.97
CA ASN A 63 -17.01 4.56 14.88
C ASN A 63 -17.64 4.66 16.28
N ASP A 64 -17.95 5.90 16.69
CA ASP A 64 -18.62 6.25 17.96
C ASP A 64 -20.12 5.90 17.89
N PRO A 65 -20.66 5.03 18.77
CA PRO A 65 -22.09 4.82 18.86
C PRO A 65 -22.76 6.00 19.60
N GLU A 66 -23.43 6.85 18.83
CA GLU A 66 -24.22 8.03 19.24
C GLU A 66 -24.77 8.01 20.68
N ASN A 67 -24.36 9.01 21.48
CA ASN A 67 -24.98 9.38 22.76
C ASN A 67 -26.04 10.48 22.54
N PRO A 68 -27.36 10.22 22.72
CA PRO A 68 -28.41 11.15 22.31
C PRO A 68 -28.77 12.27 23.30
N ASP A 69 -28.05 12.47 24.42
CA ASP A 69 -28.42 13.51 25.38
C ASP A 69 -27.22 14.23 26.02
N SER A 70 -26.75 15.31 25.39
CA SER A 70 -26.07 16.37 26.12
C SER A 70 -26.37 17.76 25.53
N PRO A 71 -26.81 18.75 26.33
CA PRO A 71 -26.99 20.12 25.87
C PRO A 71 -25.68 20.89 26.04
N THR A 72 -25.08 21.35 24.95
CA THR A 72 -23.96 22.31 24.99
C THR A 72 -24.24 23.59 24.22
N PRO A 73 -23.66 24.72 24.69
CA PRO A 73 -24.04 26.07 24.30
C PRO A 73 -23.35 26.52 23.00
N ASP A 74 -24.01 27.45 22.31
CA ASP A 74 -23.54 28.09 21.08
C ASP A 74 -22.11 28.63 21.21
N ARG A 75 -21.18 27.96 20.54
CA ARG A 75 -19.83 28.46 20.28
C ARG A 75 -19.55 28.29 18.79
N GLU A 76 -19.64 29.39 18.05
CA GLU A 76 -19.19 29.48 16.67
C GLU A 76 -17.67 29.20 16.60
N THR A 77 -17.30 27.97 16.30
CA THR A 77 -15.96 27.60 15.84
C THR A 77 -16.08 27.23 14.38
N GLY A 78 -15.33 27.93 13.53
CA GLY A 78 -15.31 27.67 12.09
C GLY A 78 -14.88 26.24 11.80
N ASP A 79 -15.67 25.57 10.97
CA ASP A 79 -15.46 24.21 10.50
C ASP A 79 -14.06 24.07 9.91
N SER A 80 -13.22 23.30 10.59
CA SER A 80 -12.02 22.72 10.00
C SER A 80 -12.51 21.64 9.03
N PRO A 81 -12.14 21.68 7.74
CA PRO A 81 -12.52 20.61 6.83
C PRO A 81 -11.78 19.34 7.24
N GLU A 82 -12.55 18.34 7.67
CA GLU A 82 -12.10 16.96 7.72
C GLU A 82 -11.55 16.60 6.34
N ILE A 83 -10.27 16.24 6.29
CA ILE A 83 -9.70 15.59 5.12
C ILE A 83 -10.11 14.13 5.29
N PRO A 84 -11.01 13.58 4.48
CA PRO A 84 -11.27 12.17 4.56
C PRO A 84 -9.97 11.47 4.19
N LEU A 85 -9.34 10.80 5.16
CA LEU A 85 -8.57 9.60 4.87
C LEU A 85 -9.51 8.76 4.01
N GLY A 86 -9.14 8.56 2.75
CA GLY A 86 -10.06 8.12 1.71
C GLY A 86 -10.76 6.84 2.13
N ASP A 87 -12.02 6.97 2.54
CA ASP A 87 -13.01 5.91 2.57
C ASP A 87 -13.30 5.54 1.11
N LEU A 88 -12.32 4.88 0.50
CA LEU A 88 -12.38 4.27 -0.84
C LEU A 88 -12.76 2.78 -0.76
N GLY A 89 -12.89 2.29 0.48
CA GLY A 89 -13.36 0.96 0.82
C GLY A 89 -14.84 0.80 0.53
N ILE A 90 -15.21 -0.45 0.29
CA ILE A 90 -16.53 -0.91 -0.09
C ILE A 90 -16.88 -1.94 0.98
N GLY A 91 -17.68 -1.58 1.97
CA GLY A 91 -18.03 -2.47 3.08
C GLY A 91 -19.08 -1.86 4.01
N SER A 92 -19.95 -2.69 4.57
CA SER A 92 -21.01 -2.28 5.51
C SER A 92 -21.10 -3.25 6.69
N GLY A 93 -20.35 -2.98 7.76
CA GLY A 93 -20.27 -3.90 8.89
C GLY A 93 -21.61 -4.29 9.52
N ILE A 94 -21.75 -5.56 9.92
CA ILE A 94 -22.87 -6.04 10.77
C ILE A 94 -22.40 -6.02 12.22
N SER A 95 -23.05 -5.20 13.07
CA SER A 95 -22.76 -5.19 14.51
C SER A 95 -23.56 -6.26 15.27
N LEU A 96 -22.84 -7.22 15.86
CA LEU A 96 -23.38 -8.22 16.79
C LEU A 96 -22.69 -8.05 18.14
N SER A 97 -23.42 -7.57 19.15
CA SER A 97 -22.91 -7.49 20.53
C SER A 97 -21.59 -6.71 20.68
N GLY A 98 -21.37 -5.64 19.90
CA GLY A 98 -20.14 -4.83 19.94
C GLY A 98 -18.99 -5.38 19.10
N ILE A 99 -19.25 -6.43 18.31
CA ILE A 99 -18.35 -6.92 17.25
C ILE A 99 -18.93 -6.46 15.92
N GLU A 100 -18.12 -5.78 15.11
CA GLU A 100 -18.38 -5.47 13.72
C GLU A 100 -17.81 -6.58 12.84
N ILE A 101 -18.59 -7.03 11.86
CA ILE A 101 -18.20 -8.04 10.89
C ILE A 101 -18.29 -7.41 9.51
N SER A 102 -17.17 -7.37 8.79
CA SER A 102 -17.09 -6.94 7.39
C SER A 102 -16.27 -7.95 6.59
N GLY A 103 -16.06 -7.66 5.32
CA GLY A 103 -15.16 -8.43 4.49
C GLY A 103 -15.42 -8.21 3.02
N PHE A 104 -14.71 -8.97 2.19
CA PHE A 104 -14.88 -8.89 0.75
C PHE A 104 -14.50 -10.19 0.05
N GLY A 105 -14.83 -10.24 -1.23
CA GLY A 105 -14.31 -11.24 -2.14
C GLY A 105 -14.23 -10.70 -3.56
N ASP A 106 -13.28 -11.21 -4.33
CA ASP A 106 -13.13 -10.86 -5.72
C ASP A 106 -12.96 -12.05 -6.67
N PHE A 107 -13.43 -11.85 -7.89
CA PHE A 107 -13.29 -12.77 -9.00
C PHE A 107 -12.49 -12.10 -10.11
N LEU A 108 -11.43 -12.76 -10.55
CA LEU A 108 -10.53 -12.25 -11.58
C LEU A 108 -10.66 -13.07 -12.87
N PHE A 109 -10.64 -12.36 -13.99
CA PHE A 109 -10.34 -12.91 -15.30
C PHE A 109 -9.09 -12.25 -15.86
N ALA A 110 -8.13 -13.06 -16.32
CA ALA A 110 -6.88 -12.56 -16.87
C ALA A 110 -6.60 -13.18 -18.25
N THR A 111 -6.13 -12.34 -19.19
CA THR A 111 -5.50 -12.78 -20.44
C THR A 111 -4.07 -12.27 -20.50
N THR A 112 -3.12 -13.18 -20.63
CA THR A 112 -1.70 -12.88 -20.85
C THR A 112 -1.26 -13.40 -22.22
N PRO A 113 -0.20 -12.86 -22.83
CA PRO A 113 0.24 -13.29 -24.16
C PRO A 113 0.73 -14.73 -24.19
N GLU A 114 1.22 -15.25 -23.05
CA GLU A 114 1.68 -16.63 -22.92
C GLU A 114 0.52 -17.63 -22.80
N ALA A 115 -0.67 -17.17 -22.42
CA ALA A 115 -1.82 -18.03 -22.26
C ALA A 115 -2.58 -18.19 -23.58
N THR A 116 -2.78 -19.45 -23.98
CA THR A 116 -3.59 -19.76 -25.18
C THR A 116 -5.04 -19.31 -25.05
N HIS A 117 -5.55 -19.18 -23.82
CA HIS A 117 -6.88 -18.68 -23.48
C HIS A 117 -6.80 -17.94 -22.13
N GLY A 118 -7.63 -16.93 -21.94
CA GLY A 118 -7.79 -16.31 -20.61
C GLY A 118 -8.42 -17.27 -19.61
N GLY A 119 -8.16 -17.04 -18.33
CA GLY A 119 -8.64 -17.88 -17.21
C GLY A 119 -9.45 -17.08 -16.21
N TYR A 120 -10.41 -17.74 -15.57
CA TYR A 120 -11.11 -17.23 -14.39
C TYR A 120 -10.49 -17.82 -13.13
N GLN A 121 -10.31 -17.00 -12.11
CA GLN A 121 -9.85 -17.44 -10.80
C GLN A 121 -10.58 -16.67 -9.69
N LEU A 122 -10.65 -17.29 -8.51
CA LEU A 122 -10.93 -16.56 -7.29
C LEU A 122 -9.70 -15.73 -6.95
N GLY A 123 -9.87 -14.44 -6.69
CA GLY A 123 -8.80 -13.60 -6.18
C GLY A 123 -8.74 -13.69 -4.67
N GLN A 124 -8.86 -12.57 -3.99
CA GLN A 124 -8.89 -12.51 -2.53
C GLN A 124 -10.30 -12.75 -1.98
N VAL A 125 -10.36 -13.35 -0.80
CA VAL A 125 -11.56 -13.38 0.06
C VAL A 125 -11.10 -13.10 1.47
N GLU A 126 -11.73 -12.13 2.13
CA GLU A 126 -11.42 -11.76 3.50
C GLU A 126 -12.70 -11.62 4.33
N VAL A 127 -12.61 -11.96 5.61
CA VAL A 127 -13.61 -11.68 6.63
C VAL A 127 -12.92 -11.02 7.81
N ASP A 128 -13.39 -9.83 8.15
CA ASP A 128 -12.87 -9.01 9.22
C ASP A 128 -13.80 -9.03 10.42
N LEU A 129 -13.19 -9.04 11.60
CA LEU A 129 -13.86 -8.98 12.88
C LEU A 129 -13.20 -7.89 13.72
N ASP A 130 -13.94 -6.81 13.96
CA ASP A 130 -13.49 -5.69 14.77
C ASP A 130 -14.30 -5.60 16.05
N ALA A 131 -13.63 -5.39 17.18
CA ALA A 131 -14.28 -5.28 18.47
C ALA A 131 -13.62 -4.21 19.33
N ALA A 132 -14.42 -3.24 19.78
CA ALA A 132 -14.02 -2.33 20.86
C ALA A 132 -14.14 -3.08 22.20
N VAL A 133 -12.99 -3.49 22.77
CA VAL A 133 -12.96 -4.14 24.10
C VAL A 133 -13.33 -3.11 25.18
N ASN A 134 -12.85 -1.87 25.03
CA ASN A 134 -13.26 -0.67 25.75
C ASN A 134 -12.80 0.57 24.98
N GLU A 135 -13.01 1.78 25.54
CA GLU A 135 -12.61 3.08 24.95
C GLU A 135 -11.13 3.19 24.54
N ARG A 136 -10.26 2.33 25.08
CA ARG A 136 -8.80 2.38 24.87
C ARG A 136 -8.20 1.15 24.20
N VAL A 137 -8.99 0.09 24.03
CA VAL A 137 -8.49 -1.19 23.53
C VAL A 137 -9.39 -1.68 22.42
N GLY A 138 -8.85 -1.74 21.20
CA GLY A 138 -9.45 -2.38 20.04
C GLY A 138 -8.82 -3.74 19.76
N LEU A 139 -9.61 -4.64 19.21
CA LEU A 139 -9.16 -5.92 18.66
C LEU A 139 -9.65 -6.02 17.22
N SER A 140 -8.75 -6.34 16.30
CA SER A 140 -9.08 -6.63 14.90
C SER A 140 -8.52 -7.98 14.49
N VAL A 141 -9.31 -8.76 13.76
CA VAL A 141 -8.93 -10.08 13.23
C VAL A 141 -9.41 -10.20 11.79
N ALA A 142 -8.51 -10.53 10.87
CA ALA A 142 -8.83 -10.80 9.48
C ALA A 142 -8.53 -12.27 9.14
N ILE A 143 -9.50 -12.95 8.52
CA ILE A 143 -9.35 -14.32 8.00
C ILE A 143 -9.49 -14.30 6.50
N ALA A 144 -8.61 -15.01 5.83
CA ALA A 144 -8.06 -14.56 4.58
C ALA A 144 -7.77 -15.75 3.65
N TYR A 145 -8.38 -15.81 2.46
CA TYR A 145 -8.14 -16.85 1.45
C TYR A 145 -6.90 -16.58 0.61
N ASP A 146 -5.87 -17.39 0.81
CA ASP A 146 -4.68 -17.41 -0.04
C ASP A 146 -4.95 -18.25 -1.30
N ALA A 147 -4.92 -17.59 -2.46
CA ALA A 147 -5.11 -18.21 -3.75
C ALA A 147 -3.94 -19.11 -4.17
N GLU A 148 -2.71 -18.84 -3.70
CA GLU A 148 -1.54 -19.65 -4.02
C GLU A 148 -1.53 -20.95 -3.23
N GLY A 149 -1.77 -20.86 -1.91
CA GLY A 149 -1.88 -22.01 -1.02
C GLY A 149 -3.23 -22.73 -1.05
N GLU A 150 -4.22 -22.20 -1.79
CA GLU A 150 -5.62 -22.63 -1.80
C GLU A 150 -6.19 -22.85 -0.38
N SER A 151 -5.87 -21.94 0.55
CA SER A 151 -6.16 -22.14 1.98
C SER A 151 -6.57 -20.85 2.68
N PHE A 152 -7.30 -20.98 3.80
CA PHE A 152 -7.58 -19.83 4.66
C PHE A 152 -6.51 -19.71 5.75
N GLY A 153 -5.95 -18.52 5.86
CA GLY A 153 -4.98 -18.13 6.87
C GLY A 153 -5.46 -16.99 7.74
N LEU A 154 -4.63 -16.63 8.72
CA LEU A 154 -4.77 -15.39 9.46
C LEU A 154 -4.16 -14.28 8.61
N GLY A 155 -4.96 -13.31 8.18
CA GLY A 155 -4.49 -12.15 7.44
C GLY A 155 -3.92 -11.08 8.37
N ALA A 156 -4.63 -10.85 9.47
CA ALA A 156 -4.16 -9.99 10.55
C ALA A 156 -4.76 -10.38 11.89
N PHE A 157 -4.06 -10.00 12.95
CA PHE A 157 -4.55 -10.04 14.32
C PHE A 157 -3.88 -8.91 15.07
N THR A 158 -4.63 -7.89 15.45
CA THR A 158 -4.05 -6.73 16.11
C THR A 158 -4.78 -6.38 17.39
N VAL A 159 -4.02 -5.94 18.39
CA VAL A 159 -4.53 -5.29 19.59
C VAL A 159 -4.03 -3.85 19.58
N ASP A 160 -4.95 -2.90 19.43
CA ASP A 160 -4.63 -1.47 19.47
C ASP A 160 -4.87 -0.91 20.88
N PHE A 161 -3.84 -0.31 21.45
CA PHE A 161 -3.88 0.45 22.68
C PHE A 161 -3.86 1.95 22.37
N ARG A 162 -5.02 2.59 22.43
CA ARG A 162 -5.13 4.05 22.27
C ARG A 162 -4.51 4.75 23.46
N LEU A 163 -3.47 5.54 23.21
CA LEU A 163 -2.73 6.28 24.22
C LEU A 163 -3.22 7.72 24.35
N GLY A 164 -3.61 8.38 23.25
CA GLY A 164 -4.09 9.75 23.34
C GLY A 164 -4.76 10.28 22.07
N ASP A 165 -5.57 11.31 22.25
CA ASP A 165 -6.41 11.93 21.22
C ASP A 165 -6.81 13.37 21.62
N ASN A 166 -7.67 13.99 20.82
CA ASN A 166 -8.26 15.30 21.12
C ASN A 166 -9.65 15.22 21.80
N THR A 167 -10.21 14.02 22.00
CA THR A 167 -11.55 13.81 22.56
C THR A 167 -11.52 13.59 24.08
N GLY A 168 -10.38 13.12 24.63
CA GLY A 168 -10.22 12.82 26.05
C GLY A 168 -10.43 11.36 26.42
N GLU A 169 -10.61 10.47 25.45
CA GLU A 169 -10.85 9.03 25.66
C GLU A 169 -9.55 8.26 25.96
N GLY A 170 -8.43 8.73 25.39
CA GLY A 170 -7.09 8.17 25.65
C GLY A 170 -6.55 8.31 27.07
N LEU A 171 -5.31 7.87 27.29
CA LEU A 171 -4.56 8.06 28.54
C LEU A 171 -4.15 9.53 28.75
N PHE A 172 -3.93 10.26 27.66
CA PHE A 172 -3.69 11.69 27.67
C PHE A 172 -4.43 12.35 26.51
N SER A 173 -4.67 13.66 26.63
CA SER A 173 -5.33 14.42 25.58
C SER A 173 -4.57 15.70 25.25
N ALA A 174 -4.54 16.02 23.97
CA ALA A 174 -3.99 17.28 23.48
C ALA A 174 -4.77 17.78 22.28
N ALA A 175 -5.11 19.07 22.25
CA ALA A 175 -5.94 19.65 21.19
C ALA A 175 -5.33 19.56 19.77
N TRP A 176 -4.02 19.34 19.66
CA TRP A 176 -3.31 19.21 18.38
C TRP A 176 -3.16 17.75 17.93
N LEU A 177 -3.51 16.79 18.81
CA LEU A 177 -3.32 15.36 18.60
C LEU A 177 -4.62 14.75 18.11
N GLU A 178 -4.62 14.14 16.93
CA GLU A 178 -5.80 13.44 16.42
C GLU A 178 -5.85 12.03 17.00
N SER A 179 -4.74 11.30 16.94
CA SER A 179 -4.63 9.97 17.52
C SER A 179 -3.18 9.62 17.84
N ALA A 180 -2.97 8.82 18.87
CA ALA A 180 -1.70 8.16 19.18
C ALA A 180 -1.98 6.84 19.88
N GLY A 181 -1.17 5.83 19.57
CA GLY A 181 -1.38 4.51 20.12
C GLY A 181 -0.22 3.56 19.88
N ILE A 182 -0.41 2.33 20.35
CA ILE A 182 0.49 1.21 20.11
C ILE A 182 -0.35 0.04 19.62
N VAL A 183 0.02 -0.54 18.50
CA VAL A 183 -0.59 -1.76 17.96
C VAL A 183 0.41 -2.89 18.13
N ALA A 184 -0.07 -4.05 18.57
CA ALA A 184 0.72 -5.28 18.66
C ALA A 184 -0.02 -6.45 18.04
N GLY A 185 0.70 -7.34 17.35
CA GLY A 185 0.13 -8.51 16.69
C GLY A 185 0.71 -8.70 15.29
N MET A 186 -0.08 -9.30 14.38
CA MET A 186 0.25 -9.49 12.96
C MET A 186 -0.45 -8.39 12.14
N PHE A 187 0.32 -7.60 11.41
CA PHE A 187 -0.17 -6.46 10.63
C PHE A 187 0.68 -6.22 9.38
N ASP A 188 0.09 -5.52 8.41
CA ASP A 188 0.82 -4.95 7.29
C ASP A 188 1.79 -3.88 7.76
N VAL A 189 3.06 -4.10 7.47
CA VAL A 189 4.10 -3.21 7.93
C VAL A 189 3.99 -1.88 7.20
N PRO A 190 3.86 -0.74 7.91
CA PRO A 190 3.52 0.54 7.29
C PRO A 190 4.75 1.19 6.66
N PHE A 191 5.17 0.61 5.54
CA PHE A 191 6.27 1.06 4.70
C PHE A 191 5.70 1.55 3.37
N GLY A 192 5.99 2.81 3.02
CA GLY A 192 5.49 3.39 1.76
C GLY A 192 4.05 3.86 1.82
N LEU A 193 3.41 3.97 0.65
CA LEU A 193 1.98 4.25 0.54
C LEU A 193 1.15 3.03 0.15
N ASP A 194 1.76 2.04 -0.51
CA ASP A 194 0.97 0.94 -1.08
C ASP A 194 0.42 -0.04 -0.04
N TRP A 195 1.01 -0.09 1.16
CA TRP A 195 0.49 -0.87 2.30
C TRP A 195 -0.95 -0.49 2.69
N GLN A 196 -1.41 0.72 2.32
CA GLN A 196 -2.78 1.16 2.56
C GLN A 196 -3.80 0.54 1.60
N VAL A 197 -3.35 -0.18 0.58
CA VAL A 197 -4.20 -0.76 -0.49
C VAL A 197 -3.73 -2.17 -0.90
N TYR A 198 -3.19 -2.93 0.05
CA TYR A 198 -2.90 -4.36 -0.17
C TYR A 198 -4.17 -5.18 -0.38
N PRO A 199 -5.27 -4.97 0.39
CA PRO A 199 -6.54 -5.58 0.06
C PRO A 199 -6.99 -5.19 -1.34
N SER A 200 -7.37 -6.20 -2.13
CA SER A 200 -7.76 -5.99 -3.52
C SER A 200 -8.95 -5.05 -3.61
N ILE A 201 -9.83 -5.01 -2.60
CA ILE A 201 -10.98 -4.11 -2.56
C ILE A 201 -10.61 -2.62 -2.53
N ASP A 202 -9.46 -2.26 -1.99
CA ASP A 202 -9.01 -0.87 -1.92
C ASP A 202 -8.20 -0.46 -3.15
N ARG A 203 -7.66 -1.44 -3.88
CA ARG A 203 -6.83 -1.18 -5.06
C ARG A 203 -7.66 -0.99 -6.33
N LYS A 204 -7.66 0.23 -6.87
CA LYS A 204 -8.45 0.57 -8.07
C LYS A 204 -7.87 0.05 -9.39
N LEU A 205 -6.55 -0.12 -9.48
CA LEU A 205 -5.92 -1.01 -10.46
C LEU A 205 -5.84 -2.41 -9.86
N ILE A 206 -6.01 -3.44 -10.67
CA ILE A 206 -6.02 -4.83 -10.22
C ILE A 206 -4.61 -5.24 -9.76
N SER A 207 -3.56 -4.79 -10.45
CA SER A 207 -2.17 -5.18 -10.15
C SER A 207 -1.46 -4.29 -9.13
N ALA A 208 -0.52 -4.87 -8.37
CA ALA A 208 0.37 -4.13 -7.48
C ALA A 208 1.38 -3.31 -8.27
N PRO A 209 1.92 -2.21 -7.72
CA PRO A 209 3.05 -1.54 -8.34
C PRO A 209 4.30 -2.45 -8.44
N LEU A 210 5.00 -2.44 -9.57
CA LEU A 210 6.19 -3.28 -9.81
C LEU A 210 7.25 -3.11 -8.73
N VAL A 211 7.48 -1.87 -8.28
CA VAL A 211 8.48 -1.59 -7.25
C VAL A 211 8.13 -2.22 -5.91
N VAL A 212 6.84 -2.31 -5.57
CA VAL A 212 6.38 -2.93 -4.31
C VAL A 212 6.66 -4.44 -4.38
N GLY A 213 6.18 -5.11 -5.43
CA GLY A 213 6.41 -6.54 -5.64
C GLY A 213 7.90 -6.91 -5.72
N SER A 214 8.73 -6.08 -6.35
CA SER A 214 10.18 -6.35 -6.46
C SER A 214 10.99 -6.11 -5.17
N THR A 215 10.40 -5.50 -4.13
CA THR A 215 11.15 -5.14 -2.92
C THR A 215 10.66 -5.84 -1.66
N HIS A 216 9.39 -5.67 -1.32
CA HIS A 216 8.85 -6.15 -0.04
C HIS A 216 7.49 -6.83 -0.18
N ASP A 217 6.93 -6.88 -1.40
CA ASP A 217 5.84 -7.75 -1.82
C ASP A 217 4.72 -7.95 -0.78
N GLY A 218 4.09 -6.86 -0.35
CA GLY A 218 2.98 -7.02 0.59
C GLY A 218 3.40 -7.38 2.02
N TRP A 219 4.53 -6.84 2.51
CA TRP A 219 5.12 -7.18 3.80
C TRP A 219 4.11 -7.12 4.97
N ASN A 220 3.72 -8.31 5.45
CA ASN A 220 2.91 -8.54 6.64
C ASN A 220 3.70 -9.38 7.64
N ASP A 221 3.68 -9.00 8.92
CA ASP A 221 4.47 -9.69 9.94
C ASP A 221 3.97 -9.44 11.37
N TYR A 222 4.44 -10.26 12.30
CA TYR A 222 4.24 -10.08 13.72
C TYR A 222 5.19 -9.03 14.29
N GLY A 223 4.65 -8.12 15.09
CA GLY A 223 5.46 -7.13 15.77
C GLY A 223 4.67 -6.19 16.66
N VAL A 224 5.25 -5.01 16.82
CA VAL A 224 4.67 -3.87 17.54
C VAL A 224 4.94 -2.61 16.74
N GLN A 225 3.94 -1.74 16.64
CA GLN A 225 4.09 -0.41 16.07
C GLN A 225 3.51 0.66 17.00
N GLY A 226 4.12 1.84 16.98
CA GLY A 226 3.58 3.04 17.62
C GLY A 226 3.22 4.06 16.55
N TYR A 227 2.05 4.69 16.68
CA TYR A 227 1.57 5.68 15.72
C TYR A 227 1.26 7.03 16.39
N LEU A 228 1.33 8.08 15.59
CA LEU A 228 1.01 9.46 15.96
C LEU A 228 0.42 10.18 14.74
N GLN A 229 -0.77 10.73 14.91
CA GLN A 229 -1.45 11.51 13.89
C GLN A 229 -1.85 12.89 14.40
N THR A 230 -1.67 13.89 13.55
CA THR A 230 -2.11 15.27 13.72
C THR A 230 -2.57 15.81 12.36
N SER A 231 -3.25 16.96 12.35
CA SER A 231 -3.66 17.64 11.11
C SER A 231 -2.55 17.96 10.09
N ARG A 232 -1.27 17.85 10.47
CA ARG A 232 -0.12 18.17 9.61
C ARG A 232 0.94 17.08 9.56
N LEU A 233 0.76 16.00 10.31
CA LEU A 233 1.79 14.98 10.52
C LEU A 233 1.14 13.62 10.73
N ASN A 234 1.63 12.61 10.03
CA ASN A 234 1.40 11.20 10.33
C ASN A 234 2.77 10.55 10.54
N ALA A 235 2.95 9.84 11.65
CA ALA A 235 4.19 9.14 11.94
C ALA A 235 3.88 7.74 12.49
N VAL A 236 4.65 6.76 12.06
CA VAL A 236 4.62 5.41 12.59
C VAL A 236 6.03 4.87 12.70
N VAL A 237 6.29 4.12 13.76
CA VAL A 237 7.52 3.36 13.98
C VAL A 237 7.15 1.94 14.33
N PHE A 238 7.91 0.97 13.83
CA PHE A 238 7.62 -0.44 14.04
C PHE A 238 8.87 -1.26 14.35
N GLY A 239 8.65 -2.37 15.03
CA GLY A 239 9.58 -3.48 15.15
C GLY A 239 8.86 -4.80 14.93
N THR A 240 9.32 -5.58 13.96
CA THR A 240 8.75 -6.87 13.56
C THR A 240 9.83 -7.95 13.49
N ASN A 241 9.48 -9.19 13.15
CA ASN A 241 10.46 -10.26 12.95
C ASN A 241 11.27 -10.08 11.65
N GLY A 242 10.75 -9.30 10.70
CA GLY A 242 11.25 -9.22 9.32
C GLY A 242 10.83 -10.42 8.49
N TYR A 243 11.24 -10.41 7.22
CA TYR A 243 11.08 -11.55 6.32
C TYR A 243 12.44 -12.07 5.86
N ASP A 244 12.47 -13.36 5.58
CA ASP A 244 13.63 -14.03 5.00
C ASP A 244 13.68 -13.73 3.50
N GLY A 245 14.90 -13.55 2.99
CA GLY A 245 15.13 -13.34 1.57
C GLY A 245 15.78 -14.56 0.97
N GLU A 246 15.28 -15.02 -0.17
CA GLU A 246 15.97 -16.00 -1.00
C GLU A 246 16.58 -15.29 -2.22
N PHE A 247 17.85 -15.58 -2.49
CA PHE A 247 18.52 -15.09 -3.68
C PHE A 247 19.15 -16.25 -4.44
N ALA A 248 18.71 -16.45 -5.68
CA ALA A 248 19.29 -17.46 -6.57
C ALA A 248 20.45 -16.84 -7.36
N LEU A 249 21.64 -17.41 -7.21
CA LEU A 249 22.76 -17.04 -8.08
C LEU A 249 22.63 -17.68 -9.47
N PRO A 250 23.32 -17.13 -10.49
CA PRO A 250 23.43 -17.77 -11.81
C PRO A 250 23.99 -19.20 -11.77
N SER A 251 24.64 -19.59 -10.67
CA SER A 251 25.14 -20.95 -10.42
C SER A 251 24.07 -21.92 -9.89
N GLU A 252 22.80 -21.53 -9.85
CA GLU A 252 21.67 -22.27 -9.27
C GLU A 252 21.79 -22.53 -7.75
N GLU A 253 22.70 -21.82 -7.06
CA GLU A 253 22.80 -21.89 -5.59
C GLU A 253 21.86 -20.85 -4.98
N ILE A 254 20.97 -21.31 -4.09
CA ILE A 254 20.01 -20.46 -3.38
C ILE A 254 20.65 -20.07 -2.04
N TYR A 255 20.82 -18.77 -1.84
CA TYR A 255 21.26 -18.20 -0.58
C TYR A 255 20.03 -17.68 0.17
N THR A 256 19.82 -18.22 1.37
CA THR A 256 18.76 -17.78 2.27
C THR A 256 19.34 -16.83 3.30
N ARG A 257 18.73 -15.65 3.46
CA ARG A 257 18.99 -14.78 4.61
C ARG A 257 17.93 -15.04 5.66
N GLU A 258 18.37 -15.41 6.86
CA GLU A 258 17.53 -15.45 8.05
C GLU A 258 17.53 -14.06 8.72
N THR A 259 16.36 -13.43 8.73
CA THR A 259 16.14 -12.18 9.46
C THR A 259 15.66 -12.50 10.87
N THR A 260 16.24 -11.81 11.86
CA THR A 260 15.87 -11.95 13.28
C THR A 260 14.88 -10.89 13.74
N ALA A 261 14.97 -9.70 13.15
CA ALA A 261 14.07 -8.58 13.41
C ALA A 261 14.17 -7.56 12.28
N ALA A 262 13.12 -6.74 12.12
CA ALA A 262 13.19 -5.52 11.34
C ALA A 262 12.72 -4.32 12.17
N LEU A 263 13.37 -3.18 11.99
CA LEU A 263 13.04 -1.92 12.66
C LEU A 263 12.87 -0.84 11.60
N GLY A 264 11.80 -0.07 11.69
CA GLY A 264 11.54 0.95 10.69
C GLY A 264 10.46 1.93 11.10
N GLY A 265 10.04 2.72 10.12
CA GLY A 265 8.95 3.65 10.27
C GLY A 265 8.71 4.47 9.02
N ARG A 266 7.62 5.22 9.07
CA ARG A 266 7.19 6.16 8.04
C ARG A 266 6.82 7.49 8.67
N LEU A 267 7.17 8.58 7.99
CA LEU A 267 6.82 9.94 8.37
C LEU A 267 6.19 10.65 7.17
N GLY A 268 4.94 11.06 7.30
CA GLY A 268 4.19 11.88 6.35
C GLY A 268 3.95 13.28 6.89
N ILE A 269 4.18 14.30 6.05
CA ILE A 269 3.88 15.71 6.35
C ILE A 269 2.79 16.20 5.41
N MET A 270 1.79 16.87 5.98
CA MET A 270 0.66 17.45 5.23
C MET A 270 0.76 18.98 5.22
N PRO A 271 1.46 19.58 4.24
CA PRO A 271 1.64 21.04 4.18
C PRO A 271 0.33 21.79 3.89
N TRP A 272 -0.64 21.13 3.25
CA TRP A 272 -1.99 21.65 3.04
C TRP A 272 -2.99 20.50 2.89
N SER A 273 -4.29 20.85 2.98
CA SER A 273 -5.39 19.92 2.85
C SER A 273 -5.32 19.14 1.53
N GLY A 274 -5.18 17.82 1.63
CA GLY A 274 -5.13 16.91 0.50
C GLY A 274 -3.77 16.77 -0.17
N LEU A 275 -2.66 17.27 0.38
CA LEU A 275 -1.32 16.83 -0.03
C LEU A 275 -0.60 16.25 1.17
N GLU A 276 -0.02 15.07 0.98
CA GLU A 276 0.96 14.48 1.87
C GLU A 276 2.25 14.16 1.12
N ILE A 277 3.38 14.40 1.76
CA ILE A 277 4.71 13.99 1.31
C ILE A 277 5.30 13.16 2.43
N GLY A 278 5.70 11.94 2.12
CA GLY A 278 6.20 10.97 3.08
C GLY A 278 7.57 10.41 2.73
N GLY A 279 8.16 9.78 3.73
CA GLY A 279 9.33 8.94 3.56
C GLY A 279 9.32 7.80 4.55
N SER A 280 9.83 6.66 4.10
CA SER A 280 9.86 5.41 4.86
C SER A 280 11.29 4.86 4.92
N TYR A 281 11.64 4.23 6.03
CA TYR A 281 12.91 3.53 6.18
C TYR A 281 12.73 2.28 7.04
N ALA A 282 13.36 1.18 6.63
CA ALA A 282 13.44 -0.03 7.40
C ALA A 282 14.84 -0.64 7.32
N ARG A 283 15.27 -1.25 8.43
CA ARG A 283 16.49 -2.03 8.53
C ARG A 283 16.16 -3.40 9.07
N PHE A 284 16.67 -4.41 8.40
CA PHE A 284 16.53 -5.81 8.78
C PHE A 284 17.84 -6.26 9.42
N LEU A 285 17.70 -6.90 10.57
CA LEU A 285 18.78 -7.38 11.42
C LEU A 285 18.87 -8.89 11.25
N SER A 286 20.05 -9.39 10.92
CA SER A 286 20.35 -10.82 10.83
C SER A 286 21.34 -11.22 11.92
N GLU A 287 21.51 -12.53 12.13
CA GLU A 287 22.51 -13.06 13.06
C GLU A 287 23.95 -12.70 12.64
N ASP A 288 24.28 -12.76 11.35
CA ASP A 288 25.56 -12.23 10.83
C ASP A 288 25.40 -10.74 10.54
N SER A 289 25.86 -9.89 11.46
CA SER A 289 25.83 -8.41 11.38
C SER A 289 26.33 -7.79 10.06
N ARG A 290 26.93 -8.55 9.15
CA ARG A 290 27.34 -8.12 7.81
C ARG A 290 26.23 -8.25 6.77
N ASP A 291 25.26 -9.13 6.97
CA ASP A 291 24.13 -9.33 6.07
C ASP A 291 22.97 -8.42 6.50
N ASN A 292 22.94 -7.19 6.00
CA ASN A 292 21.87 -6.23 6.33
C ASN A 292 21.05 -5.91 5.07
N LEU A 293 19.73 -5.99 5.20
CA LEU A 293 18.78 -5.38 4.27
C LEU A 293 18.42 -3.97 4.76
N HIS A 294 18.36 -3.04 3.83
CA HIS A 294 17.79 -1.73 4.05
C HIS A 294 16.74 -1.44 2.98
N LEU A 295 15.60 -0.93 3.41
CA LEU A 295 14.59 -0.34 2.54
C LEU A 295 14.51 1.16 2.83
N ALA A 296 14.44 1.97 1.79
CA ALA A 296 14.18 3.39 1.89
C ALA A 296 13.21 3.82 0.81
N GLY A 297 12.20 4.60 1.18
CA GLY A 297 11.15 5.06 0.29
C GLY A 297 10.90 6.56 0.41
N LEU A 298 10.50 7.19 -0.69
CA LEU A 298 9.92 8.53 -0.72
C LEU A 298 8.58 8.44 -1.44
N ASP A 299 7.57 9.09 -0.87
CA ASP A 299 6.21 8.96 -1.35
C ASP A 299 5.46 10.29 -1.30
N PHE A 300 4.40 10.40 -2.10
CA PHE A 300 3.46 11.50 -2.02
C PHE A 300 2.07 11.07 -2.43
N GLN A 301 1.06 11.75 -1.87
CA GLN A 301 -0.33 11.61 -2.28
C GLN A 301 -1.03 12.97 -2.34
N LEU A 302 -1.84 13.15 -3.38
CA LEU A 302 -2.60 14.37 -3.67
C LEU A 302 -4.06 13.99 -3.88
N HIS A 303 -4.94 14.62 -3.11
CA HIS A 303 -6.39 14.59 -3.25
C HIS A 303 -6.87 15.98 -3.62
N PHE A 304 -7.45 16.11 -4.81
CA PHE A 304 -8.02 17.36 -5.29
C PHE A 304 -9.36 17.11 -5.97
N LYS A 305 -10.44 17.27 -5.19
CA LYS A 305 -11.81 16.96 -5.63
C LYS A 305 -11.86 15.50 -6.11
N SER A 306 -12.40 15.26 -7.30
CA SER A 306 -12.49 13.93 -7.92
C SER A 306 -11.19 13.44 -8.55
N PHE A 307 -10.08 14.16 -8.39
CA PHE A 307 -8.78 13.72 -8.86
C PHE A 307 -7.92 13.30 -7.67
N THR A 308 -7.33 12.11 -7.77
CA THR A 308 -6.31 11.63 -6.84
C THR A 308 -5.05 11.29 -7.62
N ALA A 309 -3.89 11.56 -7.02
CA ALA A 309 -2.60 11.11 -7.54
C ALA A 309 -1.74 10.63 -6.39
N LYS A 310 -1.04 9.52 -6.60
CA LYS A 310 -0.06 9.01 -5.63
C LYS A 310 1.17 8.51 -6.37
N GLY A 311 2.31 8.57 -5.71
CA GLY A 311 3.53 8.03 -6.27
C GLY A 311 4.52 7.68 -5.18
N GLU A 312 5.36 6.73 -5.49
CA GLU A 312 6.34 6.19 -4.55
C GLU A 312 7.60 5.79 -5.31
N TYR A 313 8.76 6.08 -4.72
CA TYR A 313 10.06 5.58 -5.14
C TYR A 313 10.64 4.77 -3.98
N ILE A 314 11.03 3.53 -4.22
CA ILE A 314 11.60 2.63 -3.21
C ILE A 314 12.97 2.17 -3.69
N ARG A 315 13.90 2.06 -2.74
CA ARG A 315 15.19 1.43 -2.94
C ARG A 315 15.48 0.43 -1.84
N GLN A 316 15.75 -0.79 -2.26
CA GLN A 316 16.32 -1.86 -1.48
C GLN A 316 17.82 -1.93 -1.69
N ARG A 317 18.54 -2.11 -0.59
CA ARG A 317 19.94 -2.47 -0.61
C ARG A 317 20.17 -3.64 0.31
N GLU A 318 20.69 -4.70 -0.27
CA GLU A 318 21.07 -5.90 0.44
C GLU A 318 22.58 -6.02 0.38
N ASN A 319 23.23 -6.13 1.54
CA ASN A 319 24.65 -6.45 1.57
C ASN A 319 24.78 -7.92 1.92
N TRP A 320 25.58 -8.63 1.15
CA TRP A 320 25.94 -10.02 1.39
C TRP A 320 27.41 -10.12 1.76
N ARG A 321 27.76 -11.11 2.57
CA ARG A 321 29.16 -11.37 2.91
C ARG A 321 30.01 -11.80 1.72
N THR A 322 29.44 -12.56 0.78
CA THR A 322 30.19 -13.30 -0.25
C THR A 322 30.13 -12.66 -1.62
N PHE A 323 29.13 -11.79 -1.87
CA PHE A 323 28.86 -11.21 -3.19
C PHE A 323 28.70 -9.69 -3.09
N ASP A 324 28.71 -9.05 -4.26
CA ASP A 324 28.45 -7.62 -4.35
C ASP A 324 27.03 -7.30 -3.85
N PRO A 325 26.81 -6.11 -3.25
CA PRO A 325 25.50 -5.73 -2.74
C PRO A 325 24.45 -5.73 -3.84
N VAL A 326 23.37 -6.49 -3.63
CA VAL A 326 22.19 -6.48 -4.51
C VAL A 326 21.41 -5.21 -4.26
N ARG A 327 20.97 -4.56 -5.34
CA ARG A 327 20.20 -3.33 -5.30
C ARG A 327 19.00 -3.49 -6.20
N VAL A 328 17.83 -3.32 -5.62
CA VAL A 328 16.57 -3.28 -6.34
C VAL A 328 15.93 -1.94 -6.03
N GLY A 329 15.38 -1.28 -7.03
CA GLY A 329 14.67 -0.04 -6.83
C GLY A 329 13.81 0.31 -8.01
N GLY A 330 12.91 1.26 -7.79
CA GLY A 330 11.92 1.60 -8.78
C GLY A 330 11.01 2.70 -8.32
N PHE A 331 10.02 3.00 -9.14
CA PHE A 331 8.96 3.92 -8.79
C PHE A 331 7.65 3.55 -9.47
N TYR A 332 6.58 4.11 -8.94
CA TYR A 332 5.34 4.27 -9.68
C TYR A 332 4.76 5.67 -9.49
N LEU A 333 4.00 6.11 -10.49
CA LEU A 333 3.15 7.29 -10.42
C LEU A 333 1.77 6.93 -10.95
N GLN A 334 0.76 7.10 -10.12
CA GLN A 334 -0.62 6.77 -10.40
C GLN A 334 -1.49 8.02 -10.31
N GLY A 335 -2.40 8.17 -11.28
CA GLY A 335 -3.42 9.20 -11.27
C GLY A 335 -4.79 8.59 -11.53
N MET A 336 -5.80 9.07 -10.82
CA MET A 336 -7.18 8.63 -10.97
C MET A 336 -8.13 9.81 -10.99
N TYR A 337 -9.16 9.71 -11.82
CA TYR A 337 -10.25 10.67 -11.90
C TYR A 337 -11.58 9.95 -11.80
N GLU A 338 -12.43 10.40 -10.88
CA GLU A 338 -13.76 9.84 -10.65
C GLU A 338 -14.87 10.79 -11.13
N TRP A 339 -15.95 10.21 -11.68
CA TRP A 339 -17.14 10.96 -12.05
C TRP A 339 -18.40 10.12 -11.79
N GLY A 340 -19.05 10.40 -10.66
CA GLY A 340 -20.20 9.63 -10.20
C GLY A 340 -19.78 8.20 -9.88
N GLN A 341 -20.39 7.23 -10.56
CA GLN A 341 -20.13 5.80 -10.35
C GLN A 341 -18.97 5.24 -11.20
N PHE A 342 -18.25 6.09 -11.92
CA PHE A 342 -17.19 5.67 -12.84
C PHE A 342 -15.86 6.30 -12.45
N GLY A 343 -14.77 5.59 -12.74
CA GLY A 343 -13.40 6.08 -12.56
C GLY A 343 -12.51 5.70 -13.74
N LEU A 344 -11.52 6.54 -14.03
CA LEU A 344 -10.42 6.27 -14.97
C LEU A 344 -9.13 6.40 -14.19
N ILE A 345 -8.26 5.42 -14.33
CA ILE A 345 -7.00 5.33 -13.61
C ILE A 345 -5.88 4.99 -14.58
N SER A 346 -4.70 5.55 -14.35
CA SER A 346 -3.49 5.19 -15.09
C SER A 346 -2.29 5.16 -14.16
N ARG A 347 -1.34 4.27 -14.43
CA ARG A 347 -0.08 4.16 -13.69
C ARG A 347 1.09 4.00 -14.66
N VAL A 348 2.14 4.78 -14.45
CA VAL A 348 3.46 4.54 -15.06
C VAL A 348 4.40 4.05 -13.98
N GLU A 349 5.18 3.03 -14.29
CA GLU A 349 6.07 2.42 -13.30
C GLU A 349 7.28 1.78 -13.94
N ARG A 350 8.36 1.75 -13.16
CA ARG A 350 9.61 1.09 -13.50
C ARG A 350 10.16 0.43 -12.24
N SER A 351 10.69 -0.78 -12.37
CA SER A 351 11.50 -1.41 -11.34
C SER A 351 12.73 -2.10 -11.91
N ASP A 352 13.75 -2.26 -11.10
CA ASP A 352 14.85 -3.17 -11.38
C ASP A 352 14.30 -4.61 -11.34
N ASP A 353 14.69 -5.44 -12.31
CA ASP A 353 14.32 -6.86 -12.30
C ASP A 353 15.19 -7.59 -11.26
N PRO A 354 14.60 -8.16 -10.19
CA PRO A 354 15.37 -8.87 -9.17
C PRO A 354 15.99 -10.19 -9.70
N GLU A 355 15.44 -10.76 -10.76
CA GLU A 355 15.91 -12.03 -11.35
C GLU A 355 16.95 -11.82 -12.46
N ASN A 356 16.89 -10.68 -13.16
CA ASN A 356 17.74 -10.39 -14.32
C ASN A 356 18.57 -9.13 -14.09
N GLU A 357 19.81 -9.30 -13.57
CA GLU A 357 20.68 -8.18 -13.24
C GLU A 357 20.90 -7.22 -14.42
N GLY A 358 20.55 -5.95 -14.22
CA GLY A 358 20.68 -4.89 -15.22
C GLY A 358 19.45 -4.71 -16.12
N GLU A 359 18.49 -5.64 -16.09
CA GLU A 359 17.21 -5.45 -16.78
C GLU A 359 16.27 -4.55 -15.97
N LYS A 360 15.42 -3.82 -16.69
CA LYS A 360 14.40 -2.94 -16.11
C LYS A 360 13.04 -3.44 -16.54
N LEU A 361 12.17 -3.62 -15.56
CA LEU A 361 10.76 -3.84 -15.78
C LEU A 361 10.08 -2.48 -15.96
N GLU A 362 9.35 -2.30 -17.04
CA GLU A 362 8.57 -1.09 -17.31
C GLU A 362 7.13 -1.47 -17.63
N ARG A 363 6.19 -0.80 -17.00
CA ARG A 363 4.76 -1.01 -17.25
C ARG A 363 4.01 0.31 -17.30
N PHE A 364 3.12 0.40 -18.27
CA PHE A 364 2.05 1.39 -18.29
C PHE A 364 0.73 0.66 -18.08
N GLY A 365 0.01 1.02 -17.03
CA GLY A 365 -1.33 0.52 -16.74
C GLY A 365 -2.38 1.57 -17.06
N LEU A 366 -3.47 1.15 -17.70
CA LEU A 366 -4.68 1.95 -17.91
C LEU A 366 -5.88 1.15 -17.45
N GLY A 367 -6.66 1.69 -16.51
CA GLY A 367 -7.82 1.02 -15.97
C GLY A 367 -9.07 1.88 -15.91
N GLY A 368 -10.21 1.19 -15.82
CA GLY A 368 -11.52 1.78 -15.62
C GLY A 368 -12.25 1.08 -14.47
N VAL A 369 -12.95 1.87 -13.67
CA VAL A 369 -13.75 1.39 -12.54
C VAL A 369 -15.21 1.74 -12.79
N TRP A 370 -16.11 0.80 -12.52
CA TRP A 370 -17.54 1.02 -12.47
C TRP A 370 -18.11 0.49 -11.16
N ARG A 371 -18.53 1.40 -10.28
CA ARG A 371 -19.30 1.11 -9.07
C ARG A 371 -20.73 0.77 -9.46
N VAL A 372 -21.07 -0.51 -9.39
CA VAL A 372 -22.39 -1.02 -9.79
C VAL A 372 -23.42 -0.68 -8.71
N VAL A 373 -23.03 -0.88 -7.45
CA VAL A 373 -23.73 -0.49 -6.23
C VAL A 373 -22.67 -0.10 -5.18
N GLU A 374 -23.10 0.43 -4.03
CA GLU A 374 -22.21 0.87 -2.95
C GLU A 374 -21.14 -0.17 -2.61
N ASN A 375 -21.54 -1.44 -2.49
CA ASN A 375 -20.66 -2.53 -2.08
C ASN A 375 -20.16 -3.43 -3.24
N ALA A 376 -20.22 -2.99 -4.50
CA ALA A 376 -19.72 -3.79 -5.62
C ALA A 376 -19.16 -2.96 -6.79
N GLU A 377 -17.98 -3.36 -7.28
CA GLU A 377 -17.25 -2.72 -8.37
C GLU A 377 -16.84 -3.73 -9.46
N ILE A 378 -16.92 -3.29 -10.71
CA ILE A 378 -16.28 -3.94 -11.86
C ILE A 378 -15.07 -3.10 -12.25
N ARG A 379 -13.92 -3.75 -12.42
CA ARG A 379 -12.65 -3.11 -12.77
C ARG A 379 -12.07 -3.76 -14.00
N LEU A 380 -11.54 -2.94 -14.90
CA LEU A 380 -10.79 -3.36 -16.06
C LEU A 380 -9.40 -2.73 -15.96
N GLU A 381 -8.36 -3.50 -16.25
CA GLU A 381 -7.00 -3.00 -16.39
C GLU A 381 -6.37 -3.56 -17.66
N GLN A 382 -5.78 -2.67 -18.46
CA GLN A 382 -4.89 -3.02 -19.55
C GLN A 382 -3.46 -2.65 -19.15
N GLN A 383 -2.57 -3.62 -19.22
CA GLN A 383 -1.14 -3.45 -18.99
C GLN A 383 -0.41 -3.48 -20.32
N PHE A 384 0.54 -2.56 -20.45
CA PHE A 384 1.46 -2.47 -21.58
C PHE A 384 2.88 -2.58 -21.03
N THR A 385 3.61 -3.61 -21.45
CA THR A 385 5.03 -3.78 -21.13
C THR A 385 5.86 -3.91 -22.41
N HIS A 386 7.18 -3.95 -22.31
CA HIS A 386 8.03 -4.14 -23.50
C HIS A 386 7.81 -5.50 -24.18
N ASN A 387 7.49 -6.53 -23.38
CA ASN A 387 7.50 -7.92 -23.83
C ASN A 387 6.10 -8.54 -23.95
N SER A 388 5.12 -8.01 -23.22
CA SER A 388 3.79 -8.60 -23.11
C SER A 388 2.73 -7.56 -22.71
N ASP A 389 1.54 -7.67 -23.30
CA ASP A 389 0.36 -6.90 -22.90
C ASP A 389 -0.60 -7.81 -22.15
N ALA A 390 -1.17 -7.36 -21.03
CA ALA A 390 -2.14 -8.14 -20.25
C ALA A 390 -3.46 -7.39 -20.12
N THR A 391 -4.57 -8.12 -20.14
CA THR A 391 -5.91 -7.58 -19.84
C THR A 391 -6.47 -8.31 -18.62
N LEU A 392 -6.88 -7.54 -17.62
CA LEU A 392 -7.42 -8.02 -16.36
C LEU A 392 -8.83 -7.45 -16.18
N LEU A 393 -9.76 -8.30 -15.76
CA LEU A 393 -11.14 -7.93 -15.42
C LEU A 393 -11.45 -8.48 -14.03
N GLN A 394 -11.86 -7.63 -13.11
CA GLN A 394 -12.16 -8.01 -11.74
C GLN A 394 -13.59 -7.59 -11.37
N LEU A 395 -14.30 -8.47 -10.69
CA LEU A 395 -15.51 -8.14 -9.93
C LEU A 395 -15.18 -8.23 -8.46
N VAL A 396 -15.32 -7.13 -7.73
CA VAL A 396 -15.13 -7.09 -6.27
C VAL A 396 -16.45 -6.81 -5.60
N VAL A 397 -16.72 -7.54 -4.51
CA VAL A 397 -17.90 -7.37 -3.68
C VAL A 397 -17.46 -7.32 -2.22
N GLY A 398 -17.81 -6.23 -1.53
CA GLY A 398 -17.68 -6.11 -0.08
C GLY A 398 -19.01 -6.36 0.62
N PHE A 399 -18.98 -6.56 1.93
CA PHE A 399 -20.20 -6.58 2.74
C PHE A 399 -20.07 -5.85 4.05
#